data_AF-A0A830GJ40-F1
#
_entry.id   AF-A0A830GJ40-F1
#
_cell.length_a   1.000
_cell.length_b   1.000
_cell.length_c   1.000
_cell.angle_alpha   90.00
_cell.angle_beta   90.00
_cell.angle_gamma   90.00
#
_symmetry.space_group_name_H-M   'P 1'
#
loop_
_entity.id
_entity.type
_entity.pdbx_description
1 polymer ?
#
loop_
_entity_poly.entity_id
_entity_poly.type
_entity_poly.pdbx_seq_one_letter_code
_entity_poly.pdbx_strand_id
1 'polypeptide(L)'
;MVGPSITRTDREKFLKRLKIGFAVLVGGSMALVTLWGGAELPLVVGVAVGTTAVGRLLAEFTFPDSIAETPYEDTTDRGPKPGVRTQRRRSESDEDGLTRATDGDGRRSNRE
;
A
#
# COMPACT_ATOMS: atom_id res chain seq x y z
N MET A 1 18.30 -2.43 1.74
CA MET A 1 17.35 -1.43 2.25
C MET A 1 15.99 -1.78 1.67
N VAL A 2 15.00 -2.11 2.50
CA VAL A 2 13.63 -2.38 2.02
C VAL A 2 13.06 -1.09 1.44
N GLY A 3 12.47 -1.16 0.26
CA GLY A 3 11.99 0.02 -0.46
C GLY A 3 10.95 0.79 0.37
N PRO A 4 10.86 2.12 0.22
CA PRO A 4 9.86 2.92 0.91
C PRO A 4 8.47 2.34 0.61
N SER A 5 7.77 1.87 1.64
CA SER A 5 6.37 1.49 1.52
C SER A 5 5.60 2.76 1.17
N ILE A 6 5.08 2.81 -0.06
CA ILE A 6 4.22 3.92 -0.47
C ILE A 6 2.98 3.86 0.42
N THR A 7 2.81 4.83 1.32
CA THR A 7 1.75 4.78 2.33
C THR A 7 0.38 4.76 1.64
N ARG A 8 -0.60 4.04 2.20
CA ARG A 8 -1.99 3.97 1.66
C ARG A 8 -2.54 5.36 1.29
N THR A 9 -2.31 6.34 2.16
CA THR A 9 -2.69 7.75 1.98
C THR A 9 -2.06 8.40 0.74
N ASP A 10 -0.82 8.05 0.36
CA ASP A 10 -0.18 8.60 -0.83
C ASP A 10 -0.78 8.00 -2.11
N ARG A 11 -1.21 6.73 -2.06
CA ARG A 11 -1.90 6.06 -3.18
C ARG A 11 -3.27 6.66 -3.43
N GLU A 12 -4.06 6.88 -2.37
CA GLU A 12 -5.36 7.53 -2.45
C GLU A 12 -5.26 8.94 -3.06
N LYS A 13 -4.29 9.74 -2.60
CA LYS A 13 -4.03 11.07 -3.15
C LYS A 13 -3.62 11.01 -4.61
N PHE A 14 -2.78 10.04 -4.99
CA PHE A 14 -2.37 9.85 -6.37
C PHE A 14 -3.54 9.45 -7.27
N LEU A 15 -4.34 8.46 -6.87
CA LEU A 15 -5.53 8.01 -7.61
C LEU A 15 -6.55 9.13 -7.75
N LYS A 16 -6.79 9.92 -6.70
CA LYS A 16 -7.70 11.08 -6.77
C LYS A 16 -7.21 12.10 -7.79
N ARG A 17 -5.90 12.42 -7.80
CA ARG A 17 -5.31 13.34 -8.77
C ARG A 17 -5.38 12.77 -10.20
N LEU A 18 -5.14 11.48 -10.36
CA LEU A 18 -5.24 10.79 -11.66
C LEU A 18 -6.67 10.81 -12.20
N LYS A 19 -7.67 10.50 -11.38
CA LYS A 19 -9.10 10.56 -11.76
C LYS A 19 -9.49 11.95 -12.22
N ILE A 20 -9.09 12.99 -11.47
CA ILE A 20 -9.35 14.39 -11.82
C ILE A 20 -8.65 14.74 -13.14
N GLY A 21 -7.36 14.38 -13.28
CA GLY A 21 -6.58 14.63 -14.48
C GLY A 21 -7.18 13.96 -15.72
N PHE A 22 -7.62 12.70 -15.59
CA PHE A 22 -8.29 11.97 -16.67
C PHE A 22 -9.59 12.65 -17.09
N ALA A 23 -10.45 13.04 -16.14
CA ALA A 23 -11.71 13.72 -16.45
C ALA A 23 -11.48 15.06 -17.17
N VAL A 24 -10.52 15.86 -16.69
CA VAL A 24 -10.14 17.13 -17.31
C VAL A 24 -9.54 16.93 -18.69
N LEU A 25 -8.70 15.89 -18.87
CA LEU A 25 -8.10 15.57 -20.16
C LEU A 25 -9.18 15.23 -21.19
N VAL A 26 -10.13 14.35 -20.86
CA VAL A 26 -11.25 13.99 -21.73
C VAL A 26 -12.08 15.22 -22.10
N GLY A 27 -12.45 16.03 -21.10
CA GLY A 27 -13.22 17.25 -21.30
C GLY A 27 -12.51 18.26 -22.19
N GLY A 28 -11.24 18.53 -21.89
CA GLY A 28 -10.41 19.46 -22.64
C GLY A 28 -10.17 19.00 -24.08
N SER A 29 -9.93 17.71 -24.30
CA SER A 29 -9.78 17.14 -25.66
C SER A 29 -11.06 17.31 -26.47
N MET A 30 -12.23 17.00 -25.91
CA MET A 30 -13.49 17.19 -26.62
C MET A 30 -13.82 18.67 -26.85
N ALA A 31 -13.55 19.54 -25.88
CA ALA A 31 -13.70 20.98 -26.06
C ALA A 31 -12.84 21.48 -27.24
N LEU A 32 -11.57 21.05 -27.29
CA LEU A 32 -10.65 21.44 -28.36
C LEU A 32 -11.12 20.92 -29.72
N VAL A 33 -11.58 19.68 -29.81
CA VAL A 33 -12.17 19.10 -31.04
C VAL A 33 -13.37 19.92 -31.51
N THR A 34 -14.28 20.28 -30.61
CA THR A 34 -15.45 21.08 -30.99
C THR A 34 -15.11 22.50 -31.42
N LEU A 35 -14.11 23.11 -30.78
CA LEU A 35 -13.61 24.43 -31.15
C LEU A 35 -13.00 24.42 -32.55
N TRP A 36 -12.18 23.41 -32.87
CA TRP A 36 -11.63 23.21 -34.21
C TRP A 36 -12.70 22.86 -35.25
N GLY A 37 -13.80 22.24 -34.83
CA GLY A 37 -14.97 21.99 -35.68
C GLY A 37 -15.80 23.25 -36.01
N GLY A 38 -15.42 24.43 -35.52
CA GLY A 38 -16.11 25.68 -35.78
C GLY A 38 -17.40 25.87 -34.96
N ALA A 39 -17.56 25.12 -33.87
CA ALA A 39 -18.71 25.27 -32.98
C ALA A 39 -18.69 26.62 -32.26
N GLU A 40 -19.89 27.12 -31.93
CA GLU A 40 -20.04 28.34 -31.14
C GLU A 40 -19.49 28.15 -29.72
N LEU A 41 -18.90 29.20 -29.15
CA LEU A 41 -18.32 29.22 -27.80
C LEU A 41 -19.22 28.62 -26.70
N PRO A 42 -20.53 28.91 -26.64
CA PRO A 42 -21.42 28.31 -25.65
C PRO A 42 -21.52 26.79 -25.77
N LEU A 43 -21.50 26.28 -27.01
CA LEU A 43 -21.58 24.86 -27.31
C LEU A 43 -20.27 24.16 -26.93
N VAL A 44 -19.12 24.79 -27.20
CA VAL A 44 -17.81 24.28 -26.77
C VAL A 44 -17.75 24.13 -25.26
N VAL A 45 -18.21 25.13 -24.50
CA VAL A 45 -18.28 25.05 -23.03
C VAL A 45 -19.25 23.95 -22.58
N GLY A 46 -20.41 23.84 -23.23
CA GLY A 46 -21.38 22.78 -22.95
C GLY A 46 -20.80 21.39 -23.16
N VAL A 47 -20.09 21.16 -24.26
CA VAL A 47 -19.42 19.90 -24.57
C VAL A 47 -18.28 19.63 -23.60
N ALA A 48 -17.47 20.64 -23.26
CA ALA A 48 -16.40 20.50 -22.26
C ALA A 48 -16.98 19.99 -20.93
N VAL A 49 -18.02 20.63 -20.41
CA VAL A 49 -18.65 20.26 -19.14
C VAL A 49 -19.32 18.89 -19.23
N GLY A 50 -20.08 18.62 -20.29
CA GLY A 50 -20.77 17.35 -20.50
C GLY A 50 -19.79 16.18 -20.59
N THR A 51 -18.74 16.32 -21.39
CA THR A 51 -17.73 15.26 -21.57
C THR A 51 -16.80 15.11 -20.37
N THR A 52 -16.55 16.18 -19.60
CA THR A 52 -15.86 16.07 -18.30
C THR A 52 -16.68 15.25 -17.30
N ALA A 53 -18.01 15.46 -17.24
CA ALA A 53 -18.89 14.68 -16.37
C ALA A 53 -18.87 13.19 -16.74
N VAL A 54 -18.93 12.88 -18.05
CA VAL A 54 -18.79 11.50 -18.55
C VAL A 54 -17.39 10.95 -18.25
N GLY A 55 -16.33 11.74 -18.46
CA GLY A 55 -14.95 11.37 -18.15
C GLY A 55 -14.73 11.05 -16.67
N ARG A 56 -15.39 11.79 -15.76
CA ARG A 56 -15.40 11.47 -14.33
C ARG A 56 -16.06 10.14 -14.03
N LEU A 57 -17.19 9.85 -14.68
CA LEU A 57 -17.92 8.60 -14.51
C LEU A 57 -17.09 7.40 -15.00
N LEU A 58 -16.39 7.58 -16.12
CA LEU A 58 -15.43 6.62 -16.65
C LEU A 58 -14.21 6.45 -15.74
N ALA A 59 -13.72 7.53 -15.12
CA ALA A 59 -12.61 7.46 -14.17
C ALA A 59 -12.98 6.62 -12.93
N GLU A 60 -14.20 6.76 -12.44
CA GLU A 60 -14.71 5.98 -11.31
C GLU A 60 -14.84 4.49 -11.66
N PHE A 61 -15.28 4.19 -12.88
CA PHE A 61 -15.37 2.83 -13.39
C PHE A 61 -14.00 2.19 -13.65
N THR A 62 -13.05 2.97 -14.22
CA THR A 62 -11.73 2.47 -14.63
C THR A 62 -10.76 2.33 -13.45
N PHE A 63 -10.83 3.28 -12.51
CA PHE A 63 -9.95 3.31 -11.35
C PHE A 63 -10.77 3.26 -10.05
N PRO A 64 -11.45 2.15 -9.73
CA PRO A 64 -12.18 2.05 -8.48
C PRO A 64 -11.24 2.26 -7.29
N ASP A 65 -11.74 2.87 -6.22
CA ASP A 65 -10.95 3.15 -5.01
C ASP A 65 -10.40 1.86 -4.37
N SER A 66 -10.97 0.70 -4.69
CA SER A 66 -10.44 -0.62 -4.33
C SER A 66 -9.05 -0.93 -4.90
N ILE A 67 -8.59 -0.21 -5.93
CA ILE A 67 -7.20 -0.34 -6.43
C ILE A 67 -6.20 0.20 -5.40
N ALA A 68 -6.60 1.15 -4.55
CA ALA A 68 -5.76 1.60 -3.43
C ALA A 68 -5.51 0.48 -2.40
N GLU A 69 -6.45 -0.46 -2.30
CA GLU A 69 -6.43 -1.64 -1.44
C GLU A 69 -5.68 -2.80 -2.13
N THR A 70 -4.38 -2.62 -2.40
CA THR A 70 -3.59 -3.72 -2.98
C THR A 70 -3.34 -4.80 -1.90
N PRO A 71 -3.45 -6.11 -2.23
CA PRO A 71 -3.23 -7.22 -1.29
C PRO A 71 -1.82 -7.30 -0.68
N TYR A 72 -0.89 -6.44 -1.13
CA TYR A 72 0.51 -6.45 -0.72
C TYR A 72 0.78 -5.71 0.59
N GLU A 73 -0.22 -5.04 1.18
CA GLU A 73 -0.13 -4.40 2.50
C GLU A 73 -1.21 -4.88 3.47
N ASP A 74 -1.43 -6.20 3.52
CA ASP A 74 -1.97 -6.81 4.72
C ASP A 74 -0.81 -7.13 5.67
N THR A 75 -0.46 -6.16 6.53
CA THR A 75 0.43 -6.41 7.68
C THR A 75 -0.22 -7.30 8.74
N THR A 76 -1.50 -7.61 8.59
CA THR A 76 -2.30 -8.42 9.53
C THR A 76 -2.37 -9.90 9.12
N ASP A 77 -2.06 -10.24 7.86
CA ASP A 77 -2.17 -11.61 7.33
C ASP A 77 -0.88 -12.18 6.76
N ARG A 78 0.27 -11.75 7.30
CA ARG A 78 1.51 -12.52 7.20
C ARG A 78 1.59 -13.39 8.44
N GLY A 79 1.11 -14.63 8.30
CA GLY A 79 1.37 -15.69 9.28
C GLY A 79 2.85 -15.66 9.72
N PRO A 80 3.14 -16.05 10.97
CA PRO A 80 4.42 -15.80 11.64
C PRO A 80 5.60 -16.16 10.72
N LYS A 81 6.48 -15.18 10.49
CA LYS A 81 7.67 -15.30 9.60
C LYS A 81 8.30 -16.69 9.76
N PRO A 82 8.44 -17.49 8.68
CA PRO A 82 9.12 -18.78 8.75
C PRO A 82 10.59 -18.50 9.10
N GLY A 83 10.97 -18.76 10.36
CA GLY A 83 12.31 -18.49 10.89
C GLY A 83 12.35 -17.89 12.29
N VAL A 84 11.27 -17.30 12.83
CA VAL A 84 11.29 -16.77 14.21
C VAL A 84 11.29 -17.88 15.27
N ARG A 85 10.77 -19.07 14.95
CA ARG A 85 10.75 -20.22 15.86
C ARG A 85 12.15 -20.78 16.13
N THR A 86 13.06 -20.68 15.16
CA THR A 86 14.43 -21.20 15.28
C THR A 86 15.31 -20.28 16.13
N GLN A 87 15.08 -18.97 16.14
CA GLN A 87 15.80 -18.06 17.03
C GLN A 87 15.40 -18.27 18.50
N ARG A 88 14.11 -18.44 18.80
CA ARG A 88 13.66 -18.65 20.19
C ARG A 88 14.26 -19.91 20.80
N ARG A 89 14.31 -21.03 20.05
CA ARG A 89 14.98 -22.26 20.55
C ARG A 89 16.47 -22.10 20.80
N ARG A 90 17.15 -21.25 20.03
CA ARG A 90 18.60 -21.03 20.19
C ARG A 90 18.89 -20.19 21.43
N SER A 91 18.13 -19.12 21.65
CA SER A 91 18.28 -18.28 22.84
C SER A 91 17.98 -19.04 24.15
N GLU A 92 16.96 -19.91 24.16
CA GLU A 92 16.63 -20.72 25.35
C GLU A 92 17.71 -21.77 25.64
N SER A 93 18.36 -22.31 24.61
CA SER A 93 19.48 -23.27 24.77
C SER A 93 20.75 -22.61 25.33
N ASP A 94 20.97 -21.33 25.04
CA ASP A 94 22.15 -20.58 25.52
C ASP A 94 21.96 -20.11 26.98
N GLU A 95 20.73 -19.83 27.41
CA GLU A 95 20.42 -19.47 28.82
C GLU A 95 20.40 -20.69 29.76
N ASP A 96 19.88 -21.83 29.31
CA ASP A 96 19.92 -23.10 30.07
C ASP A 96 21.35 -23.66 30.16
N GLY A 97 22.19 -23.41 29.15
CA GLY A 97 23.60 -23.77 29.15
C GLY A 97 24.44 -22.95 30.14
N LEU A 98 24.10 -21.67 30.35
CA LEU A 98 24.78 -20.81 31.31
C LEU A 98 24.40 -21.12 32.76
N THR A 99 23.12 -21.40 33.04
CA THR A 99 22.67 -21.74 34.41
C THR A 99 23.14 -23.12 34.88
N ARG A 100 23.31 -24.09 33.96
CA ARG A 100 23.85 -25.41 34.31
C ARG A 100 25.36 -25.40 34.61
N ALA A 101 26.10 -24.43 34.08
CA ALA A 101 27.55 -24.33 34.30
C ALA A 101 27.93 -23.74 35.67
N THR A 102 27.02 -23.05 36.35
CA THR A 102 27.27 -22.42 37.66
C THR A 102 26.85 -23.26 38.87
N ASP A 103 26.13 -24.37 38.66
CA ASP A 103 25.56 -25.20 39.75
C ASP A 103 26.35 -26.49 39.99
N GLY A 104 27.64 -26.46 39.65
CA GLY A 104 28.52 -27.62 39.60
C GLY A 104 29.74 -27.53 40.50
N ASP A 105 29.69 -26.84 41.64
CA ASP A 105 30.77 -26.93 42.64
C ASP A 105 30.24 -26.93 44.08
N GLY A 106 30.20 -28.12 44.67
CA GLY A 106 29.68 -28.34 46.02
C GLY A 106 29.84 -29.78 46.50
N ARG A 107 30.90 -30.48 46.07
CA ARG A 107 31.29 -31.77 46.66
C ARG A 107 32.23 -31.54 47.83
N ARG A 108 31.80 -31.96 49.04
CA ARG A 108 32.54 -32.69 50.11
C ARG A 108 32.28 -32.12 51.51
N SER A 109 31.49 -32.84 52.30
CA SER A 109 31.93 -33.49 53.55
C SER A 109 30.73 -33.94 54.39
N ASN A 110 30.39 -35.23 54.33
CA ASN A 110 30.07 -35.96 55.56
C ASN A 110 30.25 -37.46 55.33
N ARG A 111 31.18 -38.04 56.07
CA ARG A 111 31.42 -39.48 56.17
C ARG A 111 31.36 -39.76 57.66
N GLU A 112 30.22 -40.27 58.10
CA GLU A 112 30.08 -41.00 59.37
C GLU A 112 30.69 -42.40 59.21
#